data_AF-A0A507WE68-F1
#
_entry.id   AF-A0A507WE68-F1
#
_cell.length_a   1.000
_cell.length_b   1.000
_cell.length_c   1.000
_cell.angle_alpha   90.00
_cell.angle_beta   90.00
_cell.angle_gamma   90.00
#
_symmetry.space_group_name_H-M   'P 1'
#
loop_
_entity.id
_entity.type
_entity.pdbx_description
1 polymer ?
#
loop_
_entity_poly.entity_id
_entity_poly.type
_entity_poly.pdbx_seq_one_letter_code
_entity_poly.pdbx_strand_id
1 'polypeptide(L)'
;MTITTLTSQNTYLLLALAIVILLVLFAFKLLANSQAPSINKPTLSNKAPTETPAFFENIVIRAGFTPDVVLHVAASVGQACEHRLAKAIVNEVQKRKLPINAVQDFKLHTGYGMTGNVDGRIIAVGSYTLMQELGINTLLSPEKANELQKEGTSVIYISINSYLAGIITIVKQLPTS
;
A
#
# COMPACT_ATOMS: atom_id res chain seq x y z
N MET A 1 44.54 38.32 -24.60
CA MET A 1 44.05 37.04 -24.04
C MET A 1 42.95 37.36 -23.03
N THR A 2 41.76 37.77 -23.48
CA THR A 2 40.70 38.32 -22.59
C THR A 2 39.27 38.13 -23.13
N ILE A 3 39.09 37.54 -24.33
CA ILE A 3 37.77 37.46 -24.99
C ILE A 3 37.02 36.16 -24.64
N THR A 4 37.71 35.13 -24.16
CA THR A 4 37.12 33.81 -23.83
C THR A 4 36.46 33.75 -22.45
N THR A 5 36.79 34.65 -21.52
CA THR A 5 36.18 34.67 -20.17
C THR A 5 34.82 35.36 -20.15
N LEU A 6 34.58 36.32 -21.06
CA LEU A 6 33.32 37.08 -21.13
C LEU A 6 32.14 36.22 -21.60
N THR A 7 32.37 35.25 -22.49
CA THR A 7 31.34 34.30 -22.96
C THR A 7 30.98 33.26 -21.90
N SER A 8 31.94 32.84 -21.07
CA SER A 8 31.69 31.90 -19.96
C SER A 8 30.87 32.56 -18.84
N GLN A 9 31.17 33.81 -18.48
CA GLN A 9 30.42 34.53 -17.43
C GLN A 9 28.96 34.78 -17.83
N ASN A 10 28.70 35.11 -19.10
CA ASN A 10 27.33 35.29 -19.61
C ASN A 10 26.56 33.97 -19.71
N THR A 11 27.22 32.86 -20.02
CA THR A 11 26.57 31.55 -20.06
C THR A 11 26.19 31.06 -18.66
N TYR A 12 27.02 31.28 -17.63
CA TYR A 12 26.64 31.02 -16.24
C TYR A 12 25.49 31.90 -15.75
N LEU A 13 25.46 33.18 -16.15
CA LEU A 13 24.38 34.09 -15.81
C LEU A 13 23.04 33.64 -16.41
N LEU A 14 23.06 33.18 -17.66
CA LEU A 14 21.87 32.64 -18.34
C LEU A 14 21.40 31.33 -17.72
N LEU A 15 22.33 30.42 -17.36
CA LEU A 15 22.00 29.16 -16.70
C LEU A 15 21.40 29.39 -15.30
N ALA A 16 21.99 30.33 -14.54
CA ALA A 16 21.49 30.72 -13.22
C ALA A 16 20.09 31.34 -13.31
N LEU A 17 19.83 32.21 -14.30
CA LEU A 17 18.50 32.77 -14.54
C LEU A 17 17.48 31.68 -14.88
N ALA A 18 17.84 30.72 -15.73
CA ALA A 18 16.98 29.60 -16.10
C ALA A 18 16.62 28.70 -14.89
N ILE A 19 17.59 28.44 -14.00
CA ILE A 19 17.36 27.68 -12.77
C ILE A 19 16.43 28.44 -11.81
N VAL A 20 16.62 29.76 -11.65
CA VAL A 20 15.74 30.59 -10.82
C VAL A 20 14.31 30.58 -11.37
N ILE A 21 14.13 30.71 -12.68
CA ILE A 21 12.81 30.63 -13.33
C ILE A 21 12.17 29.25 -13.09
N LEU A 22 12.94 28.17 -13.23
CA LEU A 22 12.45 26.80 -12.98
C LEU A 22 12.01 26.61 -11.51
N LEU A 23 12.79 27.13 -10.56
CA LEU A 23 12.47 27.08 -9.13
C LEU A 23 11.22 27.90 -8.81
N VAL A 24 11.05 29.08 -9.41
CA VAL A 24 9.85 29.92 -9.25
C VAL A 24 8.62 29.22 -9.83
N LEU A 25 8.73 28.59 -11.00
CA LEU A 25 7.64 27.81 -11.60
C LEU A 25 7.29 26.58 -10.76
N PHE A 26 8.29 25.89 -10.20
CA PHE A 26 8.08 24.75 -9.31
C PHE A 26 7.39 25.18 -8.00
N ALA A 27 7.84 26.28 -7.40
CA ALA A 27 7.20 26.86 -6.22
C ALA A 27 5.76 27.33 -6.51
N PHE A 28 5.52 27.92 -7.68
CA PHE A 28 4.17 28.31 -8.11
C PHE A 28 3.26 27.08 -8.32
N LYS A 29 3.81 25.98 -8.84
CA LYS A 29 3.07 24.71 -8.99
C LYS A 29 2.77 24.04 -7.65
N LEU A 30 3.65 24.18 -6.65
CA LEU A 30 3.38 23.77 -5.27
C LEU A 30 2.30 24.63 -4.60
N LEU A 31 2.31 25.95 -4.83
CA LEU A 31 1.27 26.86 -4.32
C LEU A 31 -0.10 26.61 -5.00
N ALA A 32 -0.10 26.38 -6.31
CA ALA A 32 -1.31 26.11 -7.08
C ALA A 32 -1.94 24.73 -6.78
N ASN A 33 -1.23 23.85 -6.06
CA ASN A 33 -1.77 22.56 -5.59
C ASN A 33 -2.36 22.62 -4.17
N SER A 34 -2.62 23.81 -3.64
CA SER A 34 -3.30 24.02 -2.36
C SER A 34 -4.73 24.56 -2.55
N GLN A 35 -5.63 23.70 -3.00
CA GLN A 35 -7.06 23.90 -2.74
C GLN A 35 -7.38 23.26 -1.38
N ALA A 36 -7.49 24.09 -0.36
CA ALA A 36 -8.16 23.79 0.91
C ALA A 36 -9.65 24.19 0.83
N PRO A 37 -10.38 24.13 1.95
CA PRO A 37 -11.59 23.32 2.18
C PRO A 37 -12.87 23.88 1.53
N SER A 38 -13.71 22.99 0.99
CA SER A 38 -15.12 23.31 0.71
C SER A 38 -15.97 22.96 1.93
N ILE A 39 -16.21 23.95 2.80
CA ILE A 39 -17.33 23.93 3.74
C ILE A 39 -18.57 24.34 2.94
N ASN A 40 -19.41 23.37 2.59
CA ASN A 40 -20.81 23.63 2.27
C ASN A 40 -21.70 22.78 3.19
N LYS A 41 -22.64 23.46 3.84
CA LYS A 41 -23.57 22.97 4.88
C LYS A 41 -24.74 22.18 4.26
N PRO A 42 -25.55 21.51 5.10
CA PRO A 42 -25.88 20.10 4.98
C PRO A 42 -26.88 19.81 3.83
N THR A 43 -26.49 18.97 2.89
CA THR A 43 -27.45 18.20 2.11
C THR A 43 -27.67 16.88 2.83
N LEU A 44 -28.88 16.70 3.35
CA LEU A 44 -29.40 15.39 3.74
C LEU A 44 -29.55 14.55 2.45
N SER A 45 -28.44 14.02 1.95
CA SER A 45 -28.42 13.12 0.80
C SER A 45 -28.07 11.73 1.31
N ASN A 46 -29.13 10.95 1.51
CA ASN A 46 -29.07 9.52 1.71
C ASN A 46 -28.10 8.85 0.73
N LYS A 47 -27.44 7.81 1.23
CA LYS A 47 -26.57 6.85 0.51
C LYS A 47 -25.11 7.28 0.43
N ALA A 48 -24.35 6.96 1.49
CA ALA A 48 -22.96 6.55 1.32
C ALA A 48 -22.89 5.57 0.13
N PRO A 49 -21.91 5.69 -0.80
CA PRO A 49 -21.66 4.60 -1.72
C PRO A 49 -21.44 3.36 -0.85
N THR A 50 -22.32 2.39 -0.96
CA THR A 50 -22.15 1.09 -0.30
C THR A 50 -20.91 0.48 -0.93
N GLU A 51 -19.72 0.80 -0.38
CA GLU A 51 -18.49 0.10 -0.74
C GLU A 51 -18.79 -1.39 -0.58
N THR A 52 -18.55 -2.16 -1.65
CA THR A 52 -18.95 -3.56 -1.58
C THR A 52 -18.14 -4.22 -0.48
N PRO A 53 -18.82 -4.84 0.52
CA PRO A 53 -18.13 -5.41 1.66
C PRO A 53 -17.08 -6.43 1.20
N ALA A 54 -16.04 -6.56 2.00
CA ALA A 54 -14.96 -7.49 1.78
C ALA A 54 -14.95 -8.50 2.93
N PHE A 55 -14.82 -9.78 2.62
CA PHE A 55 -14.84 -10.84 3.61
C PHE A 55 -13.60 -11.70 3.46
N PHE A 56 -12.90 -11.93 4.56
CA PHE A 56 -11.84 -12.94 4.62
C PHE A 56 -12.45 -14.30 4.24
N GLU A 57 -11.81 -14.99 3.31
CA GLU A 57 -12.24 -16.32 2.87
C GLU A 57 -11.26 -17.39 3.36
N ASN A 58 -9.98 -17.26 3.00
CA ASN A 58 -8.98 -18.27 3.33
C ASN A 58 -7.59 -17.66 3.48
N ILE A 59 -6.68 -18.44 4.10
CA ILE A 59 -5.26 -18.16 4.15
C ILE A 59 -4.46 -19.43 3.82
N VAL A 60 -3.52 -19.29 2.90
CA VAL A 60 -2.56 -20.34 2.52
C VAL A 60 -1.19 -19.93 3.06
N ILE A 61 -0.57 -20.83 3.81
CA ILE A 61 0.69 -20.55 4.52
C ILE A 61 1.86 -21.27 3.86
N ARG A 62 3.00 -20.58 3.80
CA ARG A 62 4.27 -21.16 3.39
C ARG A 62 4.87 -21.98 4.53
N ALA A 63 5.53 -23.08 4.20
CA ALA A 63 6.23 -23.90 5.18
C ALA A 63 7.18 -23.05 6.03
N GLY A 64 7.16 -23.26 7.36
CA GLY A 64 7.93 -22.47 8.32
C GLY A 64 7.16 -21.33 9.01
N PHE A 65 5.93 -21.05 8.58
CA PHE A 65 5.05 -20.09 9.24
C PHE A 65 3.77 -20.77 9.77
N THR A 66 3.09 -20.10 10.68
CA THR A 66 1.76 -20.50 11.18
C THR A 66 0.71 -19.49 10.73
N PRO A 67 -0.55 -19.91 10.49
CA PRO A 67 -1.64 -19.00 10.13
C PRO A 67 -1.77 -17.80 11.06
N ASP A 68 -1.72 -18.03 12.37
CA ASP A 68 -1.95 -17.01 13.38
C ASP A 68 -0.88 -15.91 13.37
N VAL A 69 0.40 -16.27 13.22
CA VAL A 69 1.50 -15.32 13.07
C VAL A 69 1.32 -14.45 11.83
N VAL A 70 0.98 -15.05 10.69
CA VAL A 70 0.82 -14.32 9.42
C VAL A 70 -0.39 -13.38 9.48
N LEU A 71 -1.50 -13.85 10.03
CA LEU A 71 -2.69 -13.05 10.27
C LEU A 71 -2.41 -11.88 11.22
N HIS A 72 -1.78 -12.15 12.36
CA HIS A 72 -1.40 -11.16 13.35
C HIS A 72 -0.60 -10.00 12.73
N VAL A 73 0.49 -10.30 12.01
CA VAL A 73 1.32 -9.24 11.42
C VAL A 73 0.61 -8.53 10.27
N ALA A 74 -0.20 -9.25 9.49
CA ALA A 74 -0.97 -8.65 8.40
C ALA A 74 -2.01 -7.64 8.91
N ALA A 75 -2.75 -7.99 9.98
CA ALA A 75 -3.69 -7.07 10.61
C ALA A 75 -2.98 -5.91 11.32
N SER A 76 -1.81 -6.15 11.92
CA SER A 76 -1.04 -5.12 12.61
C SER A 76 -0.54 -4.03 11.66
N VAL A 77 -0.17 -4.38 10.43
CA VAL A 77 0.09 -3.39 9.38
C VAL A 77 -1.24 -2.82 8.83
N GLY A 78 -2.23 -3.71 8.59
CA GLY A 78 -3.52 -3.36 7.99
C GLY A 78 -4.35 -2.35 8.77
N GLN A 79 -4.24 -2.32 10.10
CA GLN A 79 -5.02 -1.39 10.95
C GLN A 79 -4.69 0.09 10.68
N ALA A 80 -3.52 0.39 10.12
CA ALA A 80 -3.14 1.76 9.75
C ALA A 80 -3.76 2.20 8.40
N CYS A 81 -4.56 1.35 7.75
CA CYS A 81 -5.18 1.60 6.46
C CYS A 81 -6.71 1.45 6.53
N GLU A 82 -7.44 2.46 6.05
CA GLU A 82 -8.92 2.45 6.04
C GLU A 82 -9.53 1.58 4.93
N HIS A 83 -8.71 0.95 4.09
CA HIS A 83 -9.16 0.19 2.93
C HIS A 83 -9.97 -1.04 3.33
N ARG A 84 -11.10 -1.29 2.65
CA ARG A 84 -12.02 -2.40 2.93
C ARG A 84 -11.35 -3.78 3.01
N LEU A 85 -10.33 -4.04 2.18
CA LEU A 85 -9.59 -5.31 2.22
C LEU A 85 -8.76 -5.45 3.51
N ALA A 86 -8.14 -4.37 3.98
CA ALA A 86 -7.39 -4.37 5.23
C ALA A 86 -8.35 -4.59 6.42
N LYS A 87 -9.51 -3.92 6.40
CA LYS A 87 -10.58 -4.12 7.39
C LYS A 87 -11.05 -5.58 7.45
N ALA A 88 -11.18 -6.25 6.31
CA ALA A 88 -11.56 -7.67 6.28
C ALA A 88 -10.53 -8.57 7.00
N ILE A 89 -9.24 -8.30 6.83
CA ILE A 89 -8.16 -9.01 7.56
C ILE A 89 -8.23 -8.68 9.06
N VAL A 90 -8.31 -7.40 9.42
CA VAL A 90 -8.38 -6.95 10.82
C VAL A 90 -9.57 -7.58 11.55
N ASN A 91 -10.74 -7.59 10.91
CA ASN A 91 -11.95 -8.21 11.46
C ASN A 91 -11.77 -9.71 11.70
N GLU A 92 -11.09 -10.43 10.80
CA GLU A 92 -10.82 -11.85 10.98
C GLU A 92 -9.90 -12.12 12.16
N VAL A 93 -8.85 -11.31 12.32
CA VAL A 93 -7.90 -11.42 13.45
C VAL A 93 -8.59 -11.13 14.78
N GLN A 94 -9.46 -10.13 14.82
CA GLN A 94 -10.29 -9.82 16.00
C GLN A 94 -11.23 -10.97 16.37
N LYS A 95 -11.91 -11.59 15.38
CA LYS A 95 -12.77 -12.78 15.62
C LYS A 95 -11.99 -13.93 16.23
N ARG A 96 -10.74 -14.12 15.78
CA ARG A 96 -9.82 -15.15 16.31
C ARG A 96 -9.16 -14.77 17.64
N LYS A 97 -9.43 -13.56 18.16
CA LYS A 97 -8.84 -13.02 19.40
C LYS A 97 -7.31 -13.02 19.38
N LEU A 98 -6.74 -12.85 18.19
CA LEU A 98 -5.30 -12.68 18.03
C LEU A 98 -4.93 -11.22 18.34
N PRO A 99 -3.71 -10.97 18.86
CA PRO A 99 -3.26 -9.60 19.11
C PRO A 99 -3.17 -8.80 17.80
N ILE A 100 -3.23 -7.47 17.91
CA ILE A 100 -2.93 -6.55 16.81
C ILE A 100 -2.01 -5.48 17.39
N ASN A 101 -0.75 -5.49 16.98
CA ASN A 101 0.29 -4.66 17.55
C ASN A 101 0.45 -3.37 16.73
N ALA A 102 1.03 -2.34 17.35
CA ALA A 102 1.33 -1.10 16.66
C ALA A 102 2.36 -1.34 15.55
N VAL A 103 2.11 -0.75 14.39
CA VAL A 103 3.05 -0.76 13.26
C VAL A 103 3.96 0.46 13.33
N GLN A 104 5.25 0.24 13.14
CA GLN A 104 6.28 1.28 12.99
C GLN A 104 6.64 1.43 11.52
N ASP A 105 7.18 2.58 11.13
CA ASP A 105 7.65 2.86 9.76
C ASP A 105 6.61 2.51 8.67
N PHE A 106 5.33 2.74 8.98
CA PHE A 106 4.23 2.43 8.08
C PHE A 106 4.37 3.23 6.78
N LYS A 107 4.24 2.54 5.66
CA LYS A 107 4.22 3.14 4.33
C LYS A 107 3.08 2.54 3.51
N LEU A 108 2.21 3.41 3.03
CA LEU A 108 1.17 3.07 2.07
C LEU A 108 1.72 3.18 0.65
N HIS A 109 1.57 2.10 -0.11
CA HIS A 109 1.91 2.03 -1.53
C HIS A 109 0.60 2.07 -2.33
N THR A 110 0.16 3.29 -2.66
CA THR A 110 -1.18 3.58 -3.20
C THR A 110 -1.51 2.69 -4.38
N GLY A 111 -2.59 1.92 -4.24
CA GLY A 111 -3.13 1.05 -5.28
C GLY A 111 -2.57 -0.37 -5.30
N TYR A 112 -1.52 -0.69 -4.51
CA TYR A 112 -0.92 -2.03 -4.57
C TYR A 112 -0.42 -2.61 -3.25
N GLY A 113 -0.40 -1.85 -2.15
CA GLY A 113 -0.28 -2.45 -0.80
C GLY A 113 0.31 -1.53 0.24
N MET A 114 0.92 -2.12 1.27
CA MET A 114 1.48 -1.42 2.42
C MET A 114 2.63 -2.21 3.04
N THR A 115 3.53 -1.49 3.70
CA THR A 115 4.66 -2.06 4.44
C THR A 115 4.78 -1.43 5.81
N GLY A 116 5.44 -2.12 6.74
CA GLY A 116 5.78 -1.57 8.04
C GLY A 116 6.56 -2.57 8.88
N ASN A 117 6.93 -2.15 10.09
CA ASN A 117 7.61 -2.98 11.07
C ASN A 117 6.66 -3.35 12.21
N VAL A 118 6.52 -4.65 12.47
CA VAL A 118 5.72 -5.20 13.57
C VAL A 118 6.61 -6.20 14.31
N ASP A 119 6.72 -6.06 15.63
CA ASP A 119 7.54 -6.94 16.48
C ASP A 119 9.00 -7.10 16.00
N GLY A 120 9.57 -6.02 15.45
CA GLY A 120 10.94 -6.01 14.93
C GLY A 120 11.10 -6.71 13.57
N ARG A 121 10.00 -7.02 12.87
CA ARG A 121 10.00 -7.72 11.57
C ARG A 121 9.48 -6.80 10.48
N ILE A 122 10.12 -6.83 9.32
CA ILE A 122 9.69 -6.07 8.15
C ILE A 122 8.55 -6.84 7.49
N ILE A 123 7.37 -6.23 7.41
CA ILE A 123 6.16 -6.83 6.90
C ILE A 123 5.76 -6.11 5.62
N ALA A 124 5.37 -6.86 4.59
CA ALA A 124 4.67 -6.34 3.41
C ALA A 124 3.32 -7.03 3.24
N VAL A 125 2.28 -6.25 3.00
CA VAL A 125 0.90 -6.71 2.78
C VAL A 125 0.40 -6.07 1.50
N GLY A 126 0.18 -6.85 0.45
CA GLY A 126 -0.22 -6.25 -0.83
C GLY A 126 -0.41 -7.19 -1.99
N SER A 127 -0.48 -6.61 -3.17
CA SER A 127 -0.65 -7.32 -4.43
C SER A 127 0.64 -7.99 -4.88
N TYR A 128 0.55 -8.74 -5.97
CA TYR A 128 1.72 -9.27 -6.68
C TYR A 128 2.71 -8.17 -7.10
N THR A 129 2.20 -6.99 -7.49
CA THR A 129 3.04 -5.84 -7.87
C THR A 129 3.93 -5.39 -6.71
N LEU A 130 3.40 -5.31 -5.48
CA LEU A 130 4.22 -4.96 -4.31
C LEU A 130 5.32 -6.00 -4.09
N MET A 131 5.00 -7.28 -4.22
CA MET A 131 5.98 -8.35 -4.02
C MET A 131 7.11 -8.27 -5.05
N GLN A 132 6.78 -7.97 -6.31
CA GLN A 132 7.76 -7.78 -7.38
C GLN A 132 8.66 -6.57 -7.15
N GLU A 133 8.11 -5.43 -6.74
CA GLU A 133 8.90 -4.24 -6.40
C GLU A 133 9.89 -4.50 -5.25
N LEU A 134 9.51 -5.36 -4.30
CA LEU A 134 10.35 -5.75 -3.16
C LEU A 134 11.27 -6.94 -3.46
N GLY A 135 11.24 -7.50 -4.67
CA GLY A 135 12.06 -8.66 -5.05
C GLY A 135 11.68 -9.96 -4.33
N ILE A 136 10.42 -10.09 -3.89
CA ILE A 136 9.93 -11.21 -3.08
C ILE A 136 9.40 -12.32 -4.00
N ASN A 137 9.94 -13.53 -3.85
CA ASN A 137 9.45 -14.69 -4.58
C ASN A 137 8.06 -15.10 -4.08
N THR A 138 7.06 -15.03 -4.96
CA THR A 138 5.65 -15.29 -4.64
C THR A 138 5.22 -16.76 -4.79
N LEU A 139 6.13 -17.68 -5.12
CA LEU A 139 5.80 -19.08 -5.31
C LEU A 139 5.59 -19.77 -3.95
N LEU A 140 4.34 -20.16 -3.65
CA LEU A 140 4.01 -21.04 -2.51
C LEU A 140 4.21 -22.51 -2.87
N SER A 141 3.78 -22.90 -4.07
CA SER A 141 3.89 -24.19 -4.75
C SER A 141 3.14 -24.05 -6.09
N PRO A 142 3.56 -24.70 -7.20
CA PRO A 142 2.86 -24.61 -8.49
C PRO A 142 1.37 -25.00 -8.41
N GLU A 143 1.03 -25.98 -7.57
CA GLU A 143 -0.33 -26.51 -7.43
C GLU A 143 -1.31 -25.49 -6.82
N LYS A 144 -0.84 -24.70 -5.85
CA LYS A 144 -1.67 -23.75 -5.09
C LYS A 144 -1.87 -22.41 -5.82
N ALA A 145 -1.00 -22.06 -6.76
CA ALA A 145 -1.05 -20.77 -7.45
C ALA A 145 -2.29 -20.64 -8.36
N ASN A 146 -2.74 -21.75 -8.95
CA ASN A 146 -3.89 -21.76 -9.88
C ASN A 146 -5.25 -21.73 -9.15
N GLU A 147 -5.32 -22.18 -7.90
CA GLU A 147 -6.58 -22.26 -7.14
C GLU A 147 -7.05 -20.90 -6.59
N LEU A 148 -6.14 -19.94 -6.51
CA LEU A 148 -6.35 -18.66 -5.79
C LEU A 148 -6.98 -17.56 -6.65
N GLN A 149 -7.02 -17.71 -7.98
CA GLN A 149 -7.58 -16.73 -8.90
C GLN A 149 -8.96 -17.18 -9.40
N LYS A 150 -9.97 -17.05 -8.53
CA LYS A 150 -11.38 -17.16 -8.91
C LYS A 150 -11.96 -15.77 -9.13
N GLU A 151 -12.95 -15.66 -10.00
CA GLU A 151 -13.67 -14.41 -10.22
C GLU A 151 -14.23 -13.86 -8.90
N GLY A 152 -14.10 -12.54 -8.68
CA GLY A 152 -14.57 -11.89 -7.45
C GLY A 152 -13.69 -12.11 -6.21
N THR A 153 -12.55 -12.80 -6.35
CA THR A 153 -11.57 -13.03 -5.28
C THR A 153 -10.38 -12.08 -5.43
N SER A 154 -10.00 -11.42 -4.34
CA SER A 154 -8.77 -10.62 -4.23
C SER A 154 -7.71 -11.45 -3.52
N VAL A 155 -6.52 -11.53 -4.13
CA VAL A 155 -5.37 -12.25 -3.60
C VAL A 155 -4.39 -11.26 -2.97
N ILE A 156 -4.10 -11.44 -1.69
CA ILE A 156 -3.20 -10.57 -0.91
C ILE A 156 -2.02 -11.39 -0.42
N TYR A 157 -0.82 -10.97 -0.79
CA TYR A 157 0.45 -11.58 -0.41
C TYR A 157 0.96 -10.94 0.87
N ILE A 158 1.42 -11.79 1.79
CA ILE A 158 2.01 -11.37 3.06
C ILE A 158 3.45 -11.83 3.10
N SER A 159 4.38 -10.91 3.30
CA SER A 159 5.78 -11.22 3.52
C SER A 159 6.25 -10.84 4.92
N ILE A 160 7.23 -11.60 5.42
CA ILE A 160 7.92 -11.35 6.68
C ILE A 160 9.42 -11.41 6.38
N ASN A 161 10.14 -10.33 6.66
CA ASN A 161 11.57 -10.18 6.39
C ASN A 161 11.95 -10.56 4.94
N SER A 162 11.19 -10.07 3.97
CA SER A 162 11.37 -10.32 2.53
C SER A 162 11.12 -11.76 2.07
N TYR A 163 10.61 -12.63 2.93
CA TYR A 163 10.14 -13.97 2.55
C TYR A 163 8.62 -13.98 2.47
N LEU A 164 8.07 -14.57 1.41
CA LEU A 164 6.64 -14.83 1.37
C LEU A 164 6.26 -15.74 2.54
N ALA A 165 5.33 -15.29 3.38
CA ALA A 165 4.86 -16.03 4.55
C ALA A 165 3.50 -16.69 4.28
N GLY A 166 2.65 -16.03 3.49
CA GLY A 166 1.37 -16.59 3.10
C GLY A 166 0.62 -15.71 2.11
N ILE A 167 -0.53 -16.22 1.69
CA ILE A 167 -1.47 -15.54 0.81
C ILE A 167 -2.85 -15.61 1.45
N ILE A 168 -3.55 -14.48 1.50
CA ILE A 168 -4.92 -14.35 1.96
C ILE A 168 -5.83 -14.17 0.75
N THR A 169 -6.95 -14.89 0.70
CA THR A 169 -8.03 -14.64 -0.24
C THR A 169 -9.15 -13.87 0.44
N ILE A 170 -9.65 -12.85 -0.25
CA ILE A 170 -10.76 -12.01 0.18
C ILE A 170 -11.81 -11.97 -0.91
N VAL A 171 -13.06 -12.19 -0.54
CA VAL A 171 -14.19 -12.21 -1.46
C VAL A 171 -15.07 -10.97 -1.30
N LYS A 172 -15.70 -10.57 -2.41
CA LYS A 172 -16.63 -9.43 -2.47
C LYS A 172 -18.00 -9.73 -1.82
N GLN A 173 -18.34 -11.01 -1.67
CA GLN A 173 -19.60 -11.49 -1.08
C GLN A 173 -19.34 -12.78 -0.32
N LEU A 174 -20.06 -13.01 0.77
CA LEU A 174 -20.04 -14.29 1.46
C LEU A 174 -20.48 -15.40 0.48
N PRO A 175 -19.84 -16.59 0.51
CA PRO A 175 -20.35 -17.74 -0.23
C PRO A 175 -21.80 -18.00 0.17
N THR A 176 -22.73 -17.95 -0.78
CA THR A 176 -24.09 -18.43 -0.58
C THR A 176 -24.03 -19.95 -0.52
N SER A 177 -24.22 -20.51 0.67
CA SER A 177 -24.37 -21.94 0.94
C SER A 177 -25.55 -22.55 0.23
#